data_AF-A0A7S2K1I1-F1
#
_entry.id   AF-A0A7S2K1I1-F1
#
_cell.length_a   1.000
_cell.length_b   1.000
_cell.length_c   1.000
_cell.angle_alpha   90.00
_cell.angle_beta   90.00
_cell.angle_gamma   90.00
#
_symmetry.space_group_name_H-M   'P 1'
#
loop_
_entity.id
_entity.type
_entity.pdbx_description
1 polymer ?
#
loop_
_entity_poly.entity_id
_entity_poly.type
_entity_poly.pdbx_seq_one_letter_code
_entity_poly.pdbx_strand_id
1 'polypeptide(L)'
;AMRPRALTDRACFDFERPPVVDGPRLHRDVPPERWCVSRSDLAHLRRLVGRRVLDGRLEPTERDTFDASDERIGPCIHTVNKQLIVPITEKAGRPSWALMLHPDGLLCDLFVTHGWAEGIYEFIDKVLNSWPREANHVYCCMLSNPQCLDIGGLIGSPRESPFARALLAAPCMLVVPNHSGSIYSRVWCAYEAFLAYSEGKVIKTATAPVKCLSYHVGLMSLTMVAVFCIAWLSFCRVEAEDIRWVDGMMYLVGSLPLIVAGCLPLSPVTVALLYLNAAGASCMTAWFGAKLSADVVSRILNVSVCILGLSFCAATLVAEADRLWQIQGQEEARQLRRGYTGCLRDAQSSDPRDKERIMCELAASGLEEEVSGAIEVLLVAGGATPTLRGA
;
A
#
# COMPACT_ATOMS: atom_id res chain seq x y z
N ALA A 1 1.66 -15.13 37.58
CA ALA A 1 1.13 -15.54 36.26
C ALA A 1 2.25 -15.36 35.22
N MET A 2 2.85 -16.46 34.77
CA MET A 2 3.88 -16.41 33.73
C MET A 2 3.25 -15.97 32.43
N ARG A 3 3.73 -14.87 31.83
CA ARG A 3 3.44 -14.58 30.42
C ARG A 3 4.00 -15.74 29.60
N PRO A 4 3.20 -16.41 28.75
CA PRO A 4 3.72 -17.45 27.87
C PRO A 4 4.84 -16.83 27.03
N ARG A 5 6.01 -17.49 27.00
CA ARG A 5 7.11 -17.13 26.10
C ARG A 5 6.53 -17.05 24.69
N ALA A 6 6.48 -15.83 24.13
CA ALA A 6 6.14 -15.65 22.74
C ALA A 6 7.06 -16.54 21.90
N LEU A 7 6.46 -17.34 21.02
CA LEU A 7 7.12 -18.18 20.02
C LEU A 7 7.87 -17.30 19.00
N THR A 8 8.89 -16.57 19.44
CA THR A 8 9.75 -15.73 18.58
C THR A 8 10.77 -16.54 17.80
N ASP A 9 10.82 -17.86 17.98
CA ASP A 9 11.67 -18.81 17.25
C ASP A 9 10.87 -19.60 16.19
N ARG A 10 9.96 -18.96 15.45
CA ARG A 10 9.25 -19.56 14.30
C ARG A 10 10.14 -19.72 13.06
N ALA A 11 11.40 -20.10 13.23
CA ALA A 11 12.41 -20.17 12.18
C ALA A 11 12.16 -21.26 11.11
N CYS A 12 11.22 -22.19 11.30
CA CYS A 12 10.81 -23.09 10.22
C CYS A 12 9.47 -23.77 10.51
N PHE A 13 8.35 -23.14 10.14
CA PHE A 13 7.12 -23.93 9.96
C PHE A 13 7.33 -24.83 8.74
N ASP A 14 7.36 -26.15 8.94
CA ASP A 14 7.55 -27.14 7.86
C ASP A 14 6.23 -27.28 7.08
N PHE A 15 6.09 -26.49 6.02
CA PHE A 15 4.92 -26.54 5.14
C PHE A 15 4.84 -27.84 4.30
N GLU A 16 5.89 -28.66 4.25
CA GLU A 16 5.81 -29.98 3.61
C GLU A 16 5.15 -31.01 4.53
N ARG A 17 5.30 -30.83 5.85
CA ARG A 17 4.75 -31.68 6.90
C ARG A 17 4.10 -30.83 8.00
N PRO A 18 2.99 -30.13 7.68
CA PRO A 18 2.32 -29.30 8.66
C PRO A 18 1.78 -30.17 9.81
N PRO A 19 1.71 -29.64 11.04
CA PRO A 19 1.05 -30.32 12.14
C PRO A 19 -0.41 -30.59 11.79
N VAL A 20 -0.86 -31.82 12.03
CA VAL A 20 -2.26 -32.23 11.79
C VAL A 20 -3.12 -31.75 12.96
N VAL A 21 -4.20 -31.02 12.65
CA VAL A 21 -5.19 -30.52 13.60
C VAL A 21 -6.60 -30.87 13.14
N ASP A 22 -7.59 -30.82 14.04
CA ASP A 22 -9.00 -30.99 13.67
C ASP A 22 -9.56 -29.65 13.14
N GLY A 23 -9.35 -29.40 11.84
CA GLY A 23 -9.76 -28.16 11.17
C GLY A 23 -11.25 -27.82 11.34
N PRO A 24 -12.19 -28.74 11.07
CA PRO A 24 -13.62 -28.49 11.30
C PRO A 24 -13.95 -28.10 12.73
N ARG A 25 -13.32 -28.76 13.73
CA ARG A 25 -13.49 -28.37 15.13
C ARG A 25 -12.92 -26.98 15.40
N LEU A 26 -11.74 -26.65 14.91
CA LEU A 26 -11.13 -25.34 15.12
C LEU A 26 -12.03 -24.20 14.61
N HIS A 27 -12.66 -24.34 13.44
CA HIS A 27 -13.56 -23.29 12.91
C HIS A 27 -14.89 -23.18 13.69
N ARG A 28 -15.29 -24.22 14.41
CA ARG A 28 -16.45 -24.17 15.31
C ARG A 28 -16.08 -23.54 16.65
N ASP A 29 -14.90 -23.87 17.17
CA ASP A 29 -14.47 -23.48 18.51
C ASP A 29 -13.84 -22.07 18.54
N VAL A 30 -13.19 -21.64 17.45
CA VAL A 30 -12.55 -20.32 17.31
C VAL A 30 -13.46 -19.39 16.51
N PRO A 31 -13.84 -18.21 17.03
CA PRO A 31 -14.73 -17.31 16.33
C PRO A 31 -14.07 -16.66 15.09
N PRO A 32 -14.83 -16.32 14.04
CA PRO A 32 -14.30 -15.80 12.78
C PRO A 32 -13.42 -14.56 12.87
N GLU A 33 -13.75 -13.64 13.77
CA GLU A 33 -12.95 -12.45 14.07
C GLU A 33 -11.56 -12.77 14.65
N ARG A 34 -11.26 -14.05 14.89
CA ARG A 34 -9.95 -14.55 15.29
C ARG A 34 -9.21 -15.35 14.22
N TRP A 35 -9.74 -15.45 12.99
CA TRP A 35 -9.09 -16.21 11.91
C TRP A 35 -8.05 -15.34 11.17
N CYS A 36 -7.17 -14.67 11.89
CA CYS A 36 -6.24 -13.70 11.31
C CYS A 36 -4.82 -14.25 11.17
N VAL A 37 -4.04 -13.58 10.34
CA VAL A 37 -2.60 -13.82 10.18
C VAL A 37 -1.81 -12.60 10.64
N SER A 38 -0.58 -12.79 11.09
CA SER A 38 0.33 -11.70 11.43
C SER A 38 1.03 -11.13 10.19
N ARG A 39 1.64 -9.96 10.34
CA ARG A 39 2.51 -9.37 9.31
C ARG A 39 3.64 -10.31 8.89
N SER A 40 4.20 -11.05 9.84
CA SER A 40 5.28 -12.01 9.58
C SER A 40 4.83 -13.21 8.77
N ASP A 41 3.58 -13.66 8.94
CA ASP A 41 3.01 -14.78 8.21
C ASP A 41 2.80 -14.42 6.73
N LEU A 42 2.32 -13.21 6.43
CA LEU A 42 2.22 -12.72 5.04
C LEU A 42 3.59 -12.60 4.37
N ALA A 43 4.58 -12.03 5.07
CA ALA A 43 5.94 -11.95 4.54
C ALA A 43 6.55 -13.35 4.30
N HIS A 44 6.23 -14.33 5.14
CA HIS A 44 6.63 -15.72 4.91
C HIS A 44 5.90 -16.32 3.71
N LEU A 45 4.58 -16.13 3.59
CA LEU A 45 3.81 -16.59 2.45
C LEU A 45 4.39 -16.04 1.13
N ARG A 46 4.73 -14.74 1.08
CA ARG A 46 5.38 -14.11 -0.08
C ARG A 46 6.67 -14.84 -0.50
N ARG A 47 7.54 -15.15 0.46
CA ARG A 47 8.79 -15.90 0.21
C ARG A 47 8.52 -17.36 -0.16
N LEU A 48 7.51 -17.99 0.44
CA LEU A 48 7.13 -19.37 0.13
C LEU A 48 6.64 -19.47 -1.31
N VAL A 49 5.69 -18.64 -1.73
CA VAL A 49 5.19 -18.59 -3.10
C VAL A 49 6.34 -18.32 -4.08
N GLY A 50 7.18 -17.32 -3.81
CA GLY A 50 8.36 -17.01 -4.63
C GLY A 50 9.28 -18.21 -4.86
N ARG A 51 9.63 -18.94 -3.79
CA ARG A 51 10.43 -20.17 -3.90
C ARG A 51 9.73 -21.25 -4.72
N ARG A 52 8.42 -21.41 -4.54
CA ARG A 52 7.63 -22.43 -5.25
C ARG A 52 7.45 -22.10 -6.74
N VAL A 53 7.46 -20.83 -7.13
CA VAL A 53 7.51 -20.43 -8.53
C VAL A 53 8.89 -20.71 -9.12
N LEU A 54 9.96 -20.34 -8.42
CA LEU A 54 11.34 -20.55 -8.88
C LEU A 54 11.73 -22.02 -9.02
N ASP A 55 11.19 -22.91 -8.17
CA ASP A 55 11.46 -24.35 -8.21
C ASP A 55 10.46 -25.15 -9.09
N GLY A 56 9.52 -24.46 -9.75
CA GLY A 56 8.53 -25.07 -10.65
C GLY A 56 7.40 -25.83 -9.94
N ARG A 57 7.22 -25.71 -8.63
CA ARG A 57 6.09 -26.33 -7.91
C ARG A 57 4.80 -25.52 -7.96
N LEU A 58 4.88 -24.25 -8.34
CA LEU A 58 3.74 -23.42 -8.74
C LEU A 58 3.87 -23.13 -10.23
N GLU A 59 2.96 -23.70 -11.02
CA GLU A 59 3.00 -23.65 -12.47
C GLU A 59 1.87 -22.75 -13.02
N PRO A 60 2.10 -22.03 -14.12
CA PRO A 60 1.06 -21.33 -14.85
C PRO A 60 -0.09 -22.27 -15.23
N THR A 61 -1.31 -21.72 -15.27
CA THR A 61 -2.51 -22.46 -15.70
C THR A 61 -3.16 -21.78 -16.90
N GLU A 62 -4.13 -22.44 -17.55
CA GLU A 62 -4.90 -21.82 -18.64
C GLU A 62 -5.60 -20.51 -18.22
N ARG A 63 -5.95 -20.39 -16.93
CA ARG A 63 -6.60 -19.18 -16.37
C ARG A 63 -5.61 -18.14 -15.86
N ASP A 64 -4.34 -18.50 -15.73
CA ASP A 64 -3.31 -17.70 -15.08
C ASP A 64 -1.95 -17.97 -15.71
N THR A 65 -1.67 -17.27 -16.80
CA THR A 65 -0.43 -17.38 -17.57
C THR A 65 0.65 -16.45 -17.01
N PHE A 66 0.89 -16.51 -15.69
CA PHE A 66 1.86 -15.65 -15.04
C PHE A 66 3.30 -15.98 -15.51
N ASP A 67 4.16 -14.95 -15.52
CA ASP A 67 5.58 -15.10 -15.84
C ASP A 67 6.35 -15.50 -14.57
N ALA A 68 7.06 -16.62 -14.60
CA ALA A 68 7.85 -17.09 -13.46
C ALA A 68 8.99 -16.12 -13.07
N SER A 69 9.43 -15.27 -14.00
CA SER A 69 10.42 -14.22 -13.77
C SER A 69 9.83 -12.91 -13.25
N ASP A 70 8.50 -12.78 -13.22
CA ASP A 70 7.85 -11.59 -12.69
C ASP A 70 7.90 -11.55 -11.17
N GLU A 71 8.68 -10.61 -10.64
CA GLU A 71 8.80 -10.38 -9.21
C GLU A 71 7.71 -9.45 -8.65
N ARG A 72 6.89 -8.82 -9.50
CA ARG A 72 5.92 -7.79 -9.11
C ARG A 72 4.50 -8.32 -8.91
N ILE A 73 3.94 -9.00 -9.90
CA ILE A 73 2.53 -9.41 -9.87
C ILE A 73 2.45 -10.83 -9.33
N GLY A 74 3.20 -11.75 -9.94
CA GLY A 74 3.21 -13.16 -9.58
C GLY A 74 1.91 -13.90 -9.95
N PRO A 75 1.77 -15.16 -9.55
CA PRO A 75 0.56 -15.95 -9.81
C PRO A 75 -0.68 -15.32 -9.17
N CYS A 76 -1.83 -15.48 -9.80
CA CYS A 76 -3.08 -15.01 -9.21
C CYS A 76 -3.47 -15.86 -7.98
N ILE A 77 -4.29 -15.29 -7.10
CA ILE A 77 -4.70 -15.95 -5.86
C ILE A 77 -5.45 -17.26 -6.11
N HIS A 78 -6.21 -17.39 -7.21
CA HIS A 78 -6.82 -18.68 -7.57
C HIS A 78 -5.78 -19.80 -7.73
N THR A 79 -4.65 -19.51 -8.40
CA THR A 79 -3.56 -20.46 -8.63
C THR A 79 -2.87 -20.81 -7.32
N VAL A 80 -2.51 -19.79 -6.52
CA VAL A 80 -1.88 -19.99 -5.19
C VAL A 80 -2.79 -20.80 -4.28
N ASN A 81 -4.09 -20.51 -4.26
CA ASN A 81 -5.03 -21.25 -3.43
C ASN A 81 -5.07 -22.73 -3.82
N LYS A 82 -5.23 -23.01 -5.12
CA LYS A 82 -5.38 -24.37 -5.64
C LYS A 82 -4.10 -25.21 -5.51
N GLN A 83 -2.95 -24.63 -5.81
CA GLN A 83 -1.69 -25.38 -5.90
C GLN A 83 -0.85 -25.32 -4.62
N LEU A 84 -1.06 -24.34 -3.73
CA LEU A 84 -0.29 -24.17 -2.50
C LEU A 84 -1.15 -24.28 -1.24
N ILE A 85 -2.14 -23.40 -1.08
CA ILE A 85 -2.89 -23.27 0.19
C ILE A 85 -3.67 -24.55 0.47
N VAL A 86 -4.57 -24.95 -0.45
CA VAL A 86 -5.44 -26.13 -0.31
C VAL A 86 -4.62 -27.40 -0.04
N PRO A 87 -3.58 -27.75 -0.83
CA PRO A 87 -2.80 -28.97 -0.57
C PRO A 87 -2.12 -29.00 0.80
N ILE A 88 -1.64 -27.84 1.28
CA ILE A 88 -1.01 -27.75 2.61
C ILE A 88 -2.05 -27.86 3.71
N THR A 89 -3.16 -27.11 3.62
CA THR A 89 -4.22 -27.14 4.64
C THR A 89 -4.95 -28.48 4.68
N GLU A 90 -5.09 -29.18 3.55
CA GLU A 90 -5.65 -30.53 3.52
C GLU A 90 -4.79 -31.50 4.34
N LYS A 91 -3.46 -31.49 4.13
CA LYS A 91 -2.50 -32.29 4.91
C LYS A 91 -2.53 -31.93 6.40
N ALA A 92 -2.83 -30.69 6.75
CA ALA A 92 -2.94 -30.21 8.12
C ALA A 92 -4.27 -30.58 8.80
N GLY A 93 -5.15 -31.35 8.15
CA GLY A 93 -6.46 -31.72 8.70
C GLY A 93 -7.57 -30.69 8.44
N ARG A 94 -7.45 -29.98 7.31
CA ARG A 94 -8.43 -29.02 6.77
C ARG A 94 -8.71 -27.75 7.62
N PRO A 95 -7.76 -27.20 8.41
CA PRO A 95 -7.92 -25.85 8.96
C PRO A 95 -7.83 -24.78 7.86
N SER A 96 -8.18 -23.52 8.15
CA SER A 96 -7.76 -22.40 7.31
C SER A 96 -6.25 -22.18 7.50
N TRP A 97 -5.62 -21.44 6.58
CA TRP A 97 -4.21 -21.09 6.72
C TRP A 97 -3.94 -20.35 8.04
N ALA A 98 -4.83 -19.44 8.43
CA ALA A 98 -4.76 -18.71 9.68
C ALA A 98 -4.79 -19.64 10.91
N LEU A 99 -5.78 -20.53 11.00
CA LEU A 99 -5.92 -21.45 12.15
C LEU A 99 -4.90 -22.58 12.16
N MET A 100 -4.33 -22.93 10.99
CA MET A 100 -3.17 -23.83 10.91
C MET A 100 -1.94 -23.22 11.60
N LEU A 101 -1.71 -21.92 11.42
CA LEU A 101 -0.58 -21.21 12.02
C LEU A 101 -0.86 -20.75 13.46
N HIS A 102 -2.12 -20.51 13.79
CA HIS A 102 -2.56 -19.97 15.08
C HIS A 102 -3.83 -20.69 15.55
N PRO A 103 -3.72 -21.89 16.13
CA PRO A 103 -4.88 -22.68 16.56
C PRO A 103 -5.77 -21.98 17.60
N ASP A 104 -5.19 -21.09 18.42
CA ASP A 104 -5.93 -20.29 19.40
C ASP A 104 -6.59 -19.02 18.79
N GLY A 105 -6.29 -18.75 17.51
CA GLY A 105 -6.73 -17.57 16.79
C GLY A 105 -6.03 -16.26 17.18
N LEU A 106 -6.12 -15.28 16.29
CA LEU A 106 -5.57 -13.93 16.43
C LEU A 106 -6.65 -12.89 16.17
N LEU A 107 -6.85 -11.95 17.10
CA LEU A 107 -7.88 -10.92 16.97
C LEU A 107 -7.66 -10.02 15.74
N CYS A 108 -8.73 -9.76 14.99
CA CYS A 108 -8.72 -8.92 13.80
C CYS A 108 -8.52 -7.43 14.12
N ASP A 109 -7.36 -6.88 13.76
CA ASP A 109 -7.07 -5.43 13.85
C ASP A 109 -7.23 -4.72 12.48
N LEU A 110 -7.16 -5.49 11.39
CA LEU A 110 -7.22 -5.01 10.03
C LEU A 110 -8.03 -5.98 9.17
N PHE A 111 -9.05 -5.49 8.48
CA PHE A 111 -9.77 -6.26 7.47
C PHE A 111 -9.23 -5.91 6.08
N VAL A 112 -8.91 -6.90 5.25
CA VAL A 112 -8.46 -6.68 3.86
C VAL A 112 -9.51 -7.16 2.87
N THR A 113 -10.01 -6.25 2.04
CA THR A 113 -10.86 -6.54 0.87
C THR A 113 -10.02 -6.56 -0.41
N HIS A 114 -10.20 -7.62 -1.22
CA HIS A 114 -9.28 -7.90 -2.33
C HIS A 114 -9.89 -8.80 -3.44
N GLY A 115 -9.23 -8.83 -4.60
CA GLY A 115 -9.64 -9.63 -5.76
C GLY A 115 -9.00 -11.03 -5.77
N TRP A 116 -9.67 -12.08 -6.23
CA TRP A 116 -9.00 -13.39 -6.37
C TRP A 116 -8.21 -13.54 -7.68
N ALA A 117 -8.50 -12.70 -8.66
CA ALA A 117 -7.77 -12.60 -9.92
C ALA A 117 -6.50 -11.73 -9.80
N GLU A 118 -6.21 -11.18 -8.61
CA GLU A 118 -5.02 -10.37 -8.39
C GLU A 118 -3.77 -11.24 -8.23
N GLY A 119 -2.62 -10.68 -8.62
CA GLY A 119 -1.32 -11.30 -8.38
C GLY A 119 -0.96 -11.29 -6.90
N ILE A 120 -0.54 -12.42 -6.38
CA ILE A 120 -0.24 -12.60 -4.96
C ILE A 120 0.95 -11.75 -4.48
N TYR A 121 1.93 -11.47 -5.35
CA TYR A 121 3.06 -10.61 -4.98
C TYR A 121 2.60 -9.17 -4.82
N GLU A 122 1.85 -8.68 -5.81
CA GLU A 122 1.24 -7.35 -5.80
C GLU A 122 0.37 -7.18 -4.56
N PHE A 123 -0.49 -8.16 -4.25
CA PHE A 123 -1.34 -8.17 -3.07
C PHE A 123 -0.54 -8.06 -1.78
N ILE A 124 0.40 -8.99 -1.54
CA ILE A 124 1.13 -9.03 -0.27
C ILE A 124 1.99 -7.77 -0.11
N ASP A 125 2.68 -7.33 -1.16
CA ASP A 125 3.58 -6.18 -1.10
C ASP A 125 2.81 -4.89 -0.80
N LYS A 126 1.60 -4.71 -1.36
CA LYS A 126 0.67 -3.60 -1.04
C LYS A 126 0.19 -3.67 0.41
N VAL A 127 -0.28 -4.84 0.86
CA VAL A 127 -0.77 -5.01 2.24
C VAL A 127 0.35 -4.75 3.26
N LEU A 128 1.55 -5.27 3.04
CA LEU A 128 2.69 -5.06 3.94
C LEU A 128 3.16 -3.61 3.96
N ASN A 129 3.08 -2.90 2.84
CA ASN A 129 3.46 -1.49 2.74
C ASN A 129 2.44 -0.56 3.42
N SER A 130 1.15 -0.86 3.30
CA SER A 130 0.07 -0.07 3.89
C SER A 130 -0.42 -0.56 5.25
N TRP A 131 0.29 -1.52 5.85
CA TRP A 131 -0.05 -2.09 7.16
C TRP A 131 -0.01 -1.00 8.25
N PRO A 132 -1.15 -0.66 8.91
CA PRO A 132 -1.20 0.35 9.96
C PRO A 132 -0.29 -0.01 11.14
N ARG A 133 0.41 0.96 11.72
CA ARG A 133 1.40 0.70 12.78
C ARG A 133 0.78 0.08 14.04
N GLU A 134 -0.49 0.38 14.28
CA GLU A 134 -1.25 -0.05 15.45
C GLU A 134 -1.89 -1.45 15.27
N ALA A 135 -1.95 -1.95 14.04
CA ALA A 135 -2.54 -3.26 13.73
C ALA A 135 -1.51 -4.38 13.87
N ASN A 136 -1.87 -5.48 14.52
CA ASN A 136 -0.99 -6.65 14.69
C ASN A 136 -1.36 -7.80 13.77
N HIS A 137 -2.65 -7.97 13.49
CA HIS A 137 -3.17 -9.07 12.70
C HIS A 137 -4.19 -8.62 11.66
N VAL A 138 -4.24 -9.37 10.57
CA VAL A 138 -5.10 -9.09 9.42
C VAL A 138 -5.99 -10.27 9.10
N TYR A 139 -7.25 -9.98 8.81
CA TYR A 139 -8.16 -10.90 8.16
C TYR A 139 -8.05 -10.75 6.65
N CYS A 140 -7.80 -11.86 5.95
CA CYS A 140 -7.71 -11.91 4.49
C CYS A 140 -8.40 -13.19 4.01
N CYS A 141 -9.43 -13.07 3.18
CA CYS A 141 -10.37 -14.17 2.95
C CYS A 141 -9.71 -15.44 2.37
N MET A 142 -8.65 -15.33 1.56
CA MET A 142 -7.92 -16.49 1.03
C MET A 142 -7.14 -17.28 2.11
N LEU A 143 -6.79 -16.65 3.24
CA LEU A 143 -6.02 -17.26 4.33
C LEU A 143 -6.87 -17.57 5.55
N SER A 144 -7.88 -16.74 5.81
CA SER A 144 -8.72 -16.78 6.99
C SER A 144 -9.82 -17.82 6.89
N ASN A 145 -10.47 -17.93 5.72
CA ASN A 145 -11.54 -18.89 5.51
C ASN A 145 -10.98 -20.30 5.25
N PRO A 146 -11.72 -21.35 5.64
CA PRO A 146 -11.36 -22.72 5.27
C PRO A 146 -11.50 -22.93 3.76
N GLN A 147 -10.37 -23.10 3.08
CA GLN A 147 -10.32 -23.32 1.63
C GLN A 147 -10.67 -24.76 1.23
N CYS A 148 -10.57 -25.69 2.19
CA CYS A 148 -10.86 -27.11 2.02
C CYS A 148 -12.29 -27.50 2.43
N LEU A 149 -13.07 -26.61 3.04
CA LEU A 149 -14.43 -26.89 3.51
C LEU A 149 -15.47 -26.25 2.60
N ASP A 150 -16.72 -26.70 2.70
CA ASP A 150 -17.84 -26.05 2.02
C ASP A 150 -18.13 -24.69 2.66
N ILE A 151 -17.64 -23.63 2.01
CA ILE A 151 -17.87 -22.25 2.43
C ILE A 151 -19.31 -21.79 2.18
N GLY A 152 -20.06 -22.47 1.32
CA GLY A 152 -21.44 -22.10 0.95
C GLY A 152 -22.38 -22.04 2.16
N GLY A 153 -22.21 -22.96 3.11
CA GLY A 153 -22.94 -22.94 4.38
C GLY A 153 -22.55 -21.77 5.30
N LEU A 154 -21.30 -21.32 5.24
CA LEU A 154 -20.80 -20.21 6.06
C LEU A 154 -21.23 -18.83 5.55
N ILE A 155 -21.62 -18.72 4.28
CA ILE A 155 -21.97 -17.45 3.61
C ILE A 155 -23.46 -17.35 3.27
N GLY A 156 -24.28 -18.28 3.76
CA GLY A 156 -25.72 -18.29 3.49
C GLY A 156 -26.45 -17.04 3.99
N SER A 157 -25.91 -16.41 5.04
CA SER A 157 -26.35 -15.12 5.58
C SER A 157 -25.18 -14.13 5.47
N PRO A 158 -25.19 -13.19 4.52
CA PRO A 158 -24.07 -12.29 4.26
C PRO A 158 -23.54 -11.58 5.50
N ARG A 159 -24.43 -11.05 6.35
CA ARG A 159 -24.07 -10.34 7.58
C ARG A 159 -23.54 -11.22 8.71
N GLU A 160 -23.93 -12.49 8.76
CA GLU A 160 -23.47 -13.46 9.77
C GLU A 160 -22.24 -14.24 9.31
N SER A 161 -21.81 -14.03 8.07
CA SER A 161 -20.67 -14.70 7.49
C SER A 161 -19.36 -14.43 8.27
N PRO A 162 -18.37 -15.33 8.16
CA PRO A 162 -17.08 -15.14 8.79
C PRO A 162 -16.39 -13.81 8.49
N PHE A 163 -16.44 -13.36 7.23
CA PHE A 163 -15.81 -12.09 6.83
C PHE A 163 -16.59 -10.88 7.35
N ALA A 164 -17.93 -10.91 7.37
CA ALA A 164 -18.71 -9.83 7.96
C ALA A 164 -18.39 -9.68 9.45
N ARG A 165 -18.33 -10.79 10.20
CA ARG A 165 -17.93 -10.78 11.63
C ARG A 165 -16.53 -10.24 11.84
N ALA A 166 -15.57 -10.64 11.02
CA ALA A 166 -14.20 -10.14 11.11
C ALA A 166 -14.10 -8.65 10.76
N LEU A 167 -14.85 -8.18 9.76
CA LEU A 167 -14.92 -6.76 9.38
C LEU A 167 -15.55 -5.91 10.49
N LEU A 168 -16.64 -6.40 11.09
CA LEU A 168 -17.30 -5.74 12.22
C LEU A 168 -16.37 -5.62 13.43
N ALA A 169 -15.53 -6.62 13.69
CA ALA A 169 -14.53 -6.56 14.75
C ALA A 169 -13.35 -5.62 14.44
N ALA A 170 -12.97 -5.47 13.18
CA ALA A 170 -11.82 -4.65 12.79
C ALA A 170 -12.11 -3.14 12.94
N PRO A 171 -11.16 -2.33 13.45
CA PRO A 171 -11.27 -0.86 13.45
C PRO A 171 -11.09 -0.23 12.07
N CYS A 172 -10.39 -0.91 11.16
CA CYS A 172 -10.09 -0.39 9.83
C CYS A 172 -10.17 -1.46 8.74
N MET A 173 -10.48 -1.01 7.53
CA MET A 173 -10.48 -1.80 6.31
C MET A 173 -9.44 -1.26 5.33
N LEU A 174 -8.67 -2.15 4.73
CA LEU A 174 -7.71 -1.86 3.68
C LEU A 174 -8.20 -2.49 2.36
N VAL A 175 -8.34 -1.65 1.35
CA VAL A 175 -8.82 -1.97 0.00
C VAL A 175 -7.61 -2.18 -0.88
N VAL A 176 -7.44 -3.38 -1.45
CA VAL A 176 -6.25 -3.69 -2.25
C VAL A 176 -6.54 -3.55 -3.74
N PRO A 177 -6.07 -2.48 -4.40
CA PRO A 177 -6.16 -2.35 -5.86
C PRO A 177 -5.27 -3.39 -6.53
N ASN A 178 -5.60 -3.80 -7.74
CA ASN A 178 -4.79 -4.76 -8.51
C ASN A 178 -4.83 -4.47 -10.01
N HIS A 179 -3.87 -5.04 -10.74
CA HIS A 179 -3.75 -4.83 -12.19
C HIS A 179 -4.86 -5.51 -13.02
N SER A 180 -5.52 -6.55 -12.48
CA SER A 180 -6.45 -7.43 -13.21
C SER A 180 -7.80 -6.75 -13.44
N GLY A 181 -8.31 -6.03 -12.44
CA GLY A 181 -9.53 -5.23 -12.53
C GLY A 181 -9.98 -4.70 -11.18
N SER A 182 -11.02 -3.86 -11.21
CA SER A 182 -11.61 -3.32 -9.99
C SER A 182 -12.12 -4.43 -9.09
N ILE A 183 -11.76 -4.40 -7.82
CA ILE A 183 -12.34 -5.33 -6.84
C ILE A 183 -13.84 -5.09 -6.67
N TYR A 184 -14.34 -3.87 -6.91
CA TYR A 184 -15.76 -3.51 -6.82
C TYR A 184 -16.61 -4.06 -7.96
N SER A 185 -15.98 -4.64 -8.98
CA SER A 185 -16.69 -5.49 -9.95
C SER A 185 -17.14 -6.83 -9.34
N ARG A 186 -16.77 -7.13 -8.08
CA ARG A 186 -17.13 -8.37 -7.37
C ARG A 186 -18.11 -8.06 -6.23
N VAL A 187 -19.22 -8.78 -6.19
CA VAL A 187 -20.33 -8.48 -5.27
C VAL A 187 -19.93 -8.54 -3.80
N TRP A 188 -19.07 -9.49 -3.43
CA TRP A 188 -18.59 -9.63 -2.05
C TRP A 188 -17.71 -8.44 -1.63
N CYS A 189 -16.83 -7.94 -2.49
CA CYS A 189 -16.01 -6.77 -2.19
C CYS A 189 -16.83 -5.48 -2.10
N ALA A 190 -17.86 -5.36 -2.95
CA ALA A 190 -18.84 -4.27 -2.86
C ALA A 190 -19.61 -4.32 -1.52
N TYR A 191 -20.04 -5.51 -1.10
CA TYR A 191 -20.71 -5.70 0.19
C TYR A 191 -19.81 -5.44 1.40
N GLU A 192 -18.54 -5.82 1.34
CA GLU A 192 -17.54 -5.47 2.36
C GLU A 192 -17.38 -3.95 2.49
N ALA A 193 -17.34 -3.22 1.37
CA ALA A 193 -17.33 -1.76 1.39
C ALA A 193 -18.62 -1.17 2.00
N PHE A 194 -19.78 -1.75 1.70
CA PHE A 194 -21.03 -1.39 2.33
C PHE A 194 -20.98 -1.56 3.85
N LEU A 195 -20.59 -2.74 4.34
CA LEU A 195 -20.50 -3.00 5.78
C LEU A 195 -19.51 -2.04 6.46
N ALA A 196 -18.34 -1.82 5.86
CA ALA A 196 -17.35 -0.90 6.41
C ALA A 196 -17.86 0.55 6.43
N TYR A 197 -18.65 0.94 5.44
CA TYR A 197 -19.29 2.25 5.39
C TYR A 197 -20.32 2.41 6.51
N SER A 198 -21.29 1.50 6.58
CA SER A 198 -22.40 1.51 7.54
C SER A 198 -21.92 1.50 8.99
N GLU A 199 -20.80 0.84 9.25
CA GLU A 199 -20.23 0.69 10.60
C GLU A 199 -19.19 1.77 10.93
N GLY A 200 -19.09 2.81 10.10
CA GLY A 200 -18.20 3.95 10.34
C GLY A 200 -16.71 3.58 10.39
N LYS A 201 -16.31 2.50 9.72
CA LYS A 201 -14.91 2.03 9.73
C LYS A 201 -14.01 3.00 8.98
N VAL A 202 -12.72 3.05 9.33
CA VAL A 202 -11.73 3.75 8.49
C VAL A 202 -11.42 2.89 7.28
N ILE A 203 -11.65 3.40 6.07
CA ILE A 203 -11.35 2.70 4.82
C ILE A 203 -10.14 3.37 4.17
N LYS A 204 -9.11 2.60 3.81
CA LYS A 204 -7.91 3.08 3.12
C LYS A 204 -7.62 2.25 1.88
N THR A 205 -7.11 2.88 0.84
CA THR A 205 -6.57 2.16 -0.32
C THR A 205 -5.13 1.74 -0.04
N ALA A 206 -4.80 0.48 -0.32
CA ALA A 206 -3.45 -0.05 -0.19
C ALA A 206 -2.57 0.48 -1.33
N THR A 207 -1.38 0.92 -0.95
CA THR A 207 -0.36 1.48 -1.84
C THR A 207 0.79 0.51 -2.00
N ALA A 208 1.29 0.35 -3.23
CA ALA A 208 2.52 -0.41 -3.45
C ALA A 208 3.74 0.42 -2.99
N PRO A 209 4.85 -0.23 -2.61
CA PRO A 209 6.12 0.47 -2.45
C PRO A 209 6.46 1.24 -3.73
N VAL A 210 6.81 2.52 -3.60
CA VAL A 210 7.21 3.34 -4.75
C VAL A 210 8.52 2.79 -5.31
N LYS A 211 8.45 2.27 -6.53
CA LYS A 211 9.61 1.73 -7.23
C LYS A 211 10.67 2.82 -7.41
N CYS A 212 11.92 2.44 -7.18
CA CYS A 212 13.07 3.31 -7.39
C CYS A 212 13.04 4.61 -6.57
N LEU A 213 12.20 4.76 -5.53
CA LEU A 213 12.16 5.98 -4.72
C LEU A 213 13.55 6.35 -4.19
N SER A 214 14.25 5.38 -3.61
CA SER A 214 15.62 5.57 -3.11
C SER A 214 16.61 5.91 -4.22
N TYR A 215 16.45 5.34 -5.41
CA TYR A 215 17.28 5.66 -6.57
C TYR A 215 17.05 7.09 -7.06
N HIS A 216 15.78 7.53 -7.20
CA HIS A 216 15.44 8.88 -7.62
C HIS A 216 15.88 9.94 -6.60
N VAL A 217 15.56 9.73 -5.33
CA VAL A 217 15.97 10.62 -4.23
C VAL A 217 17.49 10.63 -4.10
N GLY A 218 18.15 9.47 -4.23
CA GLY A 218 19.61 9.33 -4.20
C GLY A 218 20.31 10.04 -5.36
N LEU A 219 19.82 9.87 -6.59
CA LEU A 219 20.34 10.55 -7.78
C LEU A 219 20.19 12.06 -7.67
N MET A 220 19.03 12.53 -7.20
CA MET A 220 18.80 13.96 -6.97
C MET A 220 19.72 14.51 -5.88
N SER A 221 19.88 13.78 -4.76
CA SER A 221 20.82 14.14 -3.70
C SER A 221 22.26 14.22 -4.20
N LEU A 222 22.71 13.24 -4.99
CA LEU A 222 24.04 13.22 -5.59
C LEU A 222 24.27 14.42 -6.52
N THR A 223 23.26 14.73 -7.35
CA THR A 223 23.31 15.90 -8.25
C THR A 223 23.45 17.20 -7.46
N MET A 224 22.69 17.35 -6.38
CA MET A 224 22.74 18.54 -5.52
C MET A 224 24.10 18.69 -4.85
N VAL A 225 24.67 17.61 -4.31
CA VAL A 225 26.01 17.62 -3.72
C VAL A 225 27.08 17.96 -4.76
N ALA A 226 27.01 17.39 -5.96
CA ALA A 226 27.94 17.69 -7.04
C ALA A 226 27.89 19.17 -7.43
N VAL A 227 26.69 19.73 -7.62
CA VAL A 227 26.48 21.15 -7.93
C VAL A 227 26.99 22.05 -6.81
N PHE A 228 26.68 21.72 -5.54
CA PHE A 228 27.18 22.44 -4.38
C PHE A 228 28.71 22.51 -4.37
N CYS A 229 29.39 21.37 -4.56
CA CYS A 229 30.86 21.30 -4.57
C CYS A 229 31.47 22.10 -5.72
N ILE A 230 30.92 22.00 -6.94
CA ILE A 230 31.41 22.75 -8.11
C ILE A 230 31.23 24.26 -7.87
N ALA A 231 30.07 24.66 -7.39
CA ALA A 231 29.77 26.05 -7.06
C ALA A 231 30.72 26.58 -5.99
N TRP A 232 30.89 25.84 -4.89
CA TRP A 232 31.81 26.19 -3.81
C TRP A 232 33.23 26.43 -4.31
N LEU A 233 33.79 25.47 -5.06
CA LEU A 233 35.14 25.56 -5.60
C LEU A 233 35.30 26.72 -6.58
N SER A 234 34.28 26.99 -7.40
CA SER A 234 34.26 28.11 -8.34
C SER A 234 34.27 29.44 -7.58
N PHE A 235 33.47 29.55 -6.53
CA PHE A 235 33.35 30.76 -5.74
C PHE A 235 34.56 31.05 -4.87
N CYS A 236 35.27 30.04 -4.39
CA CYS A 236 36.56 30.23 -3.73
C CYS A 236 37.64 30.85 -4.63
N ARG A 237 37.43 30.91 -5.96
CA ARG A 237 38.39 31.46 -6.93
C ARG A 237 38.04 32.85 -7.45
N VAL A 238 36.86 33.39 -7.14
CA VAL A 238 36.39 34.69 -7.65
C VAL A 238 36.91 35.82 -6.75
N GLU A 239 37.64 36.79 -7.34
CA GLU A 239 38.10 38.00 -6.65
C GLU A 239 36.94 38.97 -6.33
N ALA A 240 37.11 39.79 -5.30
CA ALA A 240 36.01 40.49 -4.62
C ALA A 240 35.27 41.59 -5.41
N GLU A 241 35.75 41.98 -6.59
CA GLU A 241 35.24 43.17 -7.29
C GLU A 241 33.96 42.93 -8.14
N ASP A 242 33.64 41.70 -8.53
CA ASP A 242 32.47 41.38 -9.39
C ASP A 242 31.19 40.93 -8.64
N ILE A 243 31.15 41.13 -7.32
CA ILE A 243 30.22 40.42 -6.43
C ILE A 243 28.73 40.81 -6.55
N ARG A 244 28.40 42.07 -6.89
CA ARG A 244 27.01 42.58 -6.72
C ARG A 244 26.01 42.04 -7.75
N TRP A 245 26.43 41.84 -8.99
CA TRP A 245 25.56 41.29 -10.04
C TRP A 245 25.29 39.80 -9.85
N VAL A 246 26.28 39.08 -9.32
CA VAL A 246 26.18 37.66 -8.99
C VAL A 246 25.14 37.44 -7.89
N ASP A 247 25.14 38.28 -6.84
CA ASP A 247 24.16 38.18 -5.75
C ASP A 247 22.70 38.26 -6.28
N GLY A 248 22.39 39.24 -7.14
CA GLY A 248 21.04 39.42 -7.69
C GLY A 248 20.57 38.30 -8.62
N MET A 249 21.44 37.80 -9.52
CA MET A 249 21.10 36.67 -10.38
C MET A 249 20.88 35.38 -9.59
N MET A 250 21.65 35.17 -8.51
CA MET A 250 21.52 33.97 -7.68
C MET A 250 20.17 33.92 -6.96
N TYR A 251 19.66 35.06 -6.46
CA TYR A 251 18.30 35.13 -5.91
C TYR A 251 17.23 34.83 -6.96
N LEU A 252 17.37 35.33 -8.19
CA LEU A 252 16.41 35.08 -9.26
C LEU A 252 16.40 33.61 -9.69
N VAL A 253 17.58 33.03 -9.91
CA VAL A 253 17.75 31.62 -10.32
C VAL A 253 17.31 30.67 -9.21
N GLY A 254 17.50 31.03 -7.94
CA GLY A 254 17.10 30.20 -6.80
C GLY A 254 15.63 30.30 -6.40
N SER A 255 14.93 31.40 -6.72
CA SER A 255 13.54 31.63 -6.28
C SER A 255 12.49 31.44 -7.37
N LEU A 256 12.81 31.74 -8.64
CA LEU A 256 11.86 31.63 -9.74
C LEU A 256 11.40 30.18 -10.00
N PRO A 257 12.29 29.16 -9.98
CA PRO A 257 11.85 27.78 -10.21
C PRO A 257 10.98 27.23 -9.06
N LEU A 258 11.02 27.79 -7.85
CA LEU A 258 10.10 27.42 -6.74
C LEU A 258 8.66 27.83 -7.03
N ILE A 259 8.47 29.09 -7.46
CA ILE A 259 7.14 29.62 -7.81
C ILE A 259 6.59 28.81 -8.99
N VAL A 260 7.44 28.47 -9.96
CA VAL A 260 7.02 27.72 -11.13
C VAL A 260 6.75 26.24 -10.78
N ALA A 261 7.58 25.58 -9.97
CA ALA A 261 7.38 24.19 -9.58
C ALA A 261 6.13 23.97 -8.72
N GLY A 262 5.75 24.94 -7.88
CA GLY A 262 4.52 24.89 -7.10
C GLY A 262 3.24 25.13 -7.92
N CYS A 263 3.35 25.76 -9.09
CA CYS A 263 2.21 26.15 -9.92
C CYS A 263 1.98 25.25 -11.14
N LEU A 264 2.95 24.39 -11.50
CA LEU A 264 2.85 23.57 -12.70
C LEU A 264 2.29 22.17 -12.40
N PRO A 265 1.44 21.63 -13.30
CA PRO A 265 0.99 20.24 -13.19
C PRO A 265 2.17 19.27 -13.31
N LEU A 266 2.02 18.10 -12.70
CA LEU A 266 3.02 17.04 -12.71
C LEU A 266 3.38 16.64 -14.15
N SER A 267 4.55 17.07 -14.61
CA SER A 267 5.05 16.84 -15.96
C SER A 267 6.56 16.60 -15.95
N PRO A 268 7.15 16.04 -17.02
CA PRO A 268 8.60 15.97 -17.16
C PRO A 268 9.29 17.33 -17.03
N VAL A 269 8.60 18.41 -17.43
CA VAL A 269 9.09 19.80 -17.27
C VAL A 269 9.18 20.17 -15.79
N THR A 270 8.17 19.82 -14.98
CA THR A 270 8.18 20.04 -13.52
C THR A 270 9.35 19.31 -12.86
N VAL A 271 9.65 18.09 -13.31
CA VAL A 271 10.83 17.35 -12.85
C VAL A 271 12.11 18.11 -13.20
N ALA A 272 12.30 18.49 -14.46
CA ALA A 272 13.48 19.26 -14.87
C ALA A 272 13.63 20.56 -14.07
N LEU A 273 12.52 21.25 -13.79
CA LEU A 273 12.50 22.44 -12.96
C LEU A 273 12.86 22.15 -11.50
N LEU A 274 12.40 21.05 -10.90
CA LEU A 274 12.82 20.64 -9.55
C LEU A 274 14.33 20.40 -9.48
N TYR A 275 14.92 19.72 -10.47
CA TYR A 275 16.37 19.53 -10.55
C TYR A 275 17.12 20.86 -10.72
N LEU A 276 16.62 21.75 -11.57
CA LEU A 276 17.20 23.09 -11.75
C LEU A 276 17.14 23.90 -10.45
N ASN A 277 16.04 23.79 -9.71
CA ASN A 277 15.83 24.47 -8.44
C ASN A 277 16.79 23.96 -7.36
N ALA A 278 16.93 22.63 -7.28
CA ALA A 278 17.85 21.98 -6.36
C ALA A 278 19.31 22.39 -6.65
N ALA A 279 19.68 22.48 -7.94
CA ALA A 279 20.97 22.99 -8.38
C ALA A 279 21.16 24.47 -7.98
N GLY A 280 20.17 25.33 -8.25
CA GLY A 280 20.20 26.75 -7.88
C GLY A 280 20.35 26.98 -6.37
N ALA A 281 19.57 26.27 -5.55
CA ALA A 281 19.66 26.31 -4.09
C ALA A 281 21.03 25.85 -3.57
N SER A 282 21.59 24.80 -4.19
CA SER A 282 22.94 24.30 -3.88
C SER A 282 24.01 25.36 -4.20
N CYS A 283 23.92 26.01 -5.37
CA CYS A 283 24.82 27.10 -5.74
C CYS A 283 24.72 28.28 -4.77
N MET A 284 23.51 28.69 -4.36
CA MET A 284 23.33 29.77 -3.40
C MET A 284 23.97 29.43 -2.05
N THR A 285 23.69 28.24 -1.52
CA THR A 285 24.25 27.76 -0.25
C THR A 285 25.78 27.82 -0.28
N ALA A 286 26.38 27.39 -1.40
CA ALA A 286 27.82 27.36 -1.56
C ALA A 286 28.44 28.77 -1.60
N TRP A 287 27.83 29.69 -2.35
CA TRP A 287 28.29 31.07 -2.46
C TRP A 287 28.32 31.79 -1.10
N PHE A 288 27.22 31.74 -0.36
CA PHE A 288 27.11 32.41 0.94
C PHE A 288 28.00 31.74 1.99
N GLY A 289 28.14 30.42 1.94
CA GLY A 289 29.06 29.71 2.82
C GLY A 289 30.53 30.10 2.56
N ALA A 290 30.93 30.31 1.31
CA ALA A 290 32.30 30.74 0.97
C ALA A 290 32.60 32.17 1.47
N LYS A 291 31.57 33.02 1.62
CA LYS A 291 31.68 34.41 2.11
C LYS A 291 31.69 34.57 3.64
N LEU A 292 31.71 33.49 4.44
CA LEU A 292 31.63 33.57 5.91
C LEU A 292 32.79 34.34 6.62
N SER A 293 33.75 34.88 5.89
CA SER A 293 34.99 35.42 6.44
C SER A 293 35.00 36.92 6.77
N ALA A 294 34.05 37.76 6.33
CA ALA A 294 34.32 39.22 6.28
C ALA A 294 33.76 40.11 7.43
N ASP A 295 32.64 39.81 8.08
CA ASP A 295 32.11 40.60 9.23
C ASP A 295 31.00 39.84 10.01
N VAL A 296 30.68 40.21 11.25
CA VAL A 296 29.65 39.56 12.10
C VAL A 296 28.25 39.61 11.47
N VAL A 297 27.85 40.77 10.93
CA VAL A 297 26.52 40.91 10.30
C VAL A 297 26.46 40.05 9.04
N SER A 298 27.55 40.03 8.27
CA SER A 298 27.69 39.16 7.09
C SER A 298 27.63 37.68 7.47
N ARG A 299 28.25 37.25 8.57
CA ARG A 299 28.18 35.87 9.07
C ARG A 299 26.76 35.44 9.40
N ILE A 300 25.99 36.27 10.11
CA ILE A 300 24.59 35.96 10.45
C ILE A 300 23.74 35.82 9.19
N LEU A 301 23.89 36.75 8.23
CA LEU A 301 23.18 36.69 6.96
C LEU A 301 23.56 35.44 6.17
N ASN A 302 24.85 35.12 6.09
CA ASN A 302 25.36 33.95 5.36
C ASN A 302 24.85 32.63 5.98
N VAL A 303 24.88 32.49 7.31
CA VAL A 303 24.33 31.32 8.00
C VAL A 303 22.83 31.18 7.71
N SER A 304 22.09 32.28 7.75
CA SER A 304 20.65 32.27 7.44
C SER A 304 20.37 31.80 6.02
N VAL A 305 21.17 32.26 5.04
CA VAL A 305 21.06 31.82 3.64
C VAL A 305 21.45 30.35 3.48
N CYS A 306 22.48 29.86 4.20
CA CYS A 306 22.83 28.45 4.17
C CYS A 306 21.70 27.56 4.74
N ILE A 307 21.08 27.96 5.86
CA ILE A 307 19.93 27.26 6.44
C ILE A 307 18.77 27.24 5.44
N LEU A 308 18.48 28.37 4.82
CA LEU A 308 17.43 28.49 3.82
C LEU A 308 17.69 27.59 2.61
N GLY A 309 18.93 27.58 2.10
CA GLY A 309 19.34 26.71 1.00
C GLY A 309 19.24 25.22 1.32
N LEU A 310 19.67 24.79 2.52
CA LEU A 310 19.50 23.41 2.99
C LEU A 310 18.01 23.04 3.14
N SER A 311 17.19 23.96 3.62
CA SER A 311 15.74 23.76 3.74
C SER A 311 15.09 23.58 2.37
N PHE A 312 15.53 24.35 1.37
CA PHE A 312 15.07 24.16 -0.02
C PHE A 312 15.51 22.83 -0.60
N CYS A 313 16.76 22.43 -0.36
CA CYS A 313 17.24 21.12 -0.75
C CYS A 313 16.37 19.99 -0.19
N ALA A 314 16.05 20.04 1.11
CA ALA A 314 15.16 19.07 1.74
C ALA A 314 13.73 19.13 1.14
N ALA A 315 13.19 20.33 0.93
CA ALA A 315 11.87 20.51 0.34
C ALA A 315 11.76 19.92 -1.08
N THR A 316 12.81 20.04 -1.90
CA THR A 316 12.84 19.41 -3.24
C THR A 316 12.84 17.89 -3.16
N LEU A 317 13.61 17.29 -2.24
CA LEU A 317 13.60 15.84 -2.02
C LEU A 317 12.22 15.34 -1.57
N VAL A 318 11.58 16.07 -0.66
CA VAL A 318 10.21 15.77 -0.20
C VAL A 318 9.20 15.91 -1.34
N ALA A 319 9.30 16.98 -2.14
CA ALA A 319 8.40 17.20 -3.28
C ALA A 319 8.51 16.10 -4.35
N GLU A 320 9.72 15.62 -4.64
CA GLU A 320 9.91 14.50 -5.58
C GLU A 320 9.34 13.19 -5.01
N ALA A 321 9.52 12.93 -3.72
CA ALA A 321 8.93 11.77 -3.07
C ALA A 321 7.39 11.85 -3.11
N ASP A 322 6.81 13.00 -2.78
CA ASP A 322 5.36 13.27 -2.84
C ASP A 322 4.80 13.06 -4.24
N ARG A 323 5.46 13.62 -5.26
CA ARG A 323 5.12 13.39 -6.66
C ARG A 323 5.08 11.90 -7.01
N LEU A 324 6.11 11.14 -6.60
CA LEU A 324 6.17 9.71 -6.92
C LEU A 324 5.06 8.93 -6.19
N TRP A 325 4.74 9.28 -4.94
CA TRP A 325 3.58 8.74 -4.23
C TRP A 325 2.26 9.09 -4.93
N GLN A 326 2.11 10.32 -5.41
CA GLN A 326 0.91 10.74 -6.12
C GLN A 326 0.72 9.98 -7.44
N ILE A 327 1.80 9.76 -8.21
CA ILE A 327 1.74 8.95 -9.43
C ILE A 327 1.31 7.52 -9.11
N GLN A 328 1.85 6.95 -8.05
CA GLN A 328 1.48 5.60 -7.60
C GLN A 328 0.01 5.55 -7.16
N GLY A 329 -0.46 6.53 -6.39
CA GLY A 329 -1.86 6.63 -5.95
C GLY A 329 -2.83 6.83 -7.12
N GLN A 330 -2.45 7.59 -8.14
CA GLN A 330 -3.24 7.73 -9.37
C GLN A 330 -3.37 6.40 -10.11
N GLU A 331 -2.30 5.62 -10.17
CA GLU A 331 -2.34 4.30 -10.81
C GLU A 331 -3.25 3.34 -10.05
N GLU A 332 -3.20 3.35 -8.72
CA GLU A 332 -4.08 2.56 -7.86
C GLU A 332 -5.55 2.97 -7.99
N ALA A 333 -5.82 4.27 -8.09
CA ALA A 333 -7.16 4.77 -8.40
C ALA A 333 -7.64 4.31 -9.78
N ARG A 334 -6.78 4.29 -10.80
CA ARG A 334 -7.11 3.74 -12.13
C ARG A 334 -7.42 2.24 -12.06
N GLN A 335 -6.63 1.48 -11.29
CA GLN A 335 -6.86 0.06 -11.04
C GLN A 335 -8.24 -0.20 -10.42
N LEU A 336 -8.63 0.57 -9.41
CA LEU A 336 -9.97 0.45 -8.79
C LEU A 336 -11.12 0.92 -9.70
N ARG A 337 -10.86 1.82 -10.66
CA ARG A 337 -11.88 2.24 -11.64
C ARG A 337 -12.03 1.27 -12.80
N ARG A 338 -11.02 0.44 -13.09
CA ARG A 338 -11.02 -0.45 -14.25
C ARG A 338 -12.16 -1.47 -14.19
N GLY A 339 -13.20 -1.25 -14.99
CA GLY A 339 -14.39 -2.11 -15.05
C GLY A 339 -15.41 -1.87 -13.94
N TYR A 340 -15.21 -0.86 -13.08
CA TYR A 340 -16.24 -0.39 -12.17
C TYR A 340 -17.14 0.61 -12.91
N THR A 341 -18.46 0.38 -12.86
CA THR A 341 -19.45 1.19 -13.58
C THR A 341 -19.92 2.41 -12.79
N GLY A 342 -19.53 2.53 -11.52
CA GLY A 342 -20.11 3.48 -10.57
C GLY A 342 -21.34 2.94 -9.83
N CYS A 343 -21.83 1.74 -10.18
CA CYS A 343 -23.03 1.15 -9.57
C CYS A 343 -22.70 -0.19 -8.90
N LEU A 344 -23.12 -0.35 -7.64
CA LEU A 344 -22.92 -1.61 -6.90
C LEU A 344 -23.67 -2.79 -7.53
N ARG A 345 -24.82 -2.55 -8.17
CA ARG A 345 -25.65 -3.61 -8.80
C ARG A 345 -24.97 -4.33 -9.96
N ASP A 346 -24.02 -3.66 -10.59
CA ASP A 346 -23.27 -4.22 -11.72
C ASP A 346 -22.16 -5.16 -11.26
N ALA A 347 -21.89 -5.24 -9.96
CA ALA A 347 -20.95 -6.19 -9.40
C ALA A 347 -21.40 -7.63 -9.67
N GLN A 348 -20.44 -8.49 -10.03
CA GLN A 348 -20.66 -9.86 -10.46
C GLN A 348 -20.33 -10.86 -9.34
N SER A 349 -20.92 -12.04 -9.43
CA SER A 349 -20.66 -13.17 -8.53
C SER A 349 -20.46 -14.44 -9.34
N SER A 350 -19.61 -15.33 -8.85
CA SER A 350 -19.53 -16.70 -9.37
C SER A 350 -20.77 -17.53 -9.01
N ASP A 351 -21.42 -17.22 -7.88
CA ASP A 351 -22.72 -17.79 -7.50
C ASP A 351 -23.81 -16.70 -7.59
N PRO A 352 -24.76 -16.81 -8.54
CA PRO A 352 -25.86 -15.85 -8.67
C PRO A 352 -26.70 -15.69 -7.39
N ARG A 353 -26.81 -16.72 -6.55
CA ARG A 353 -27.57 -16.67 -5.29
C ARG A 353 -26.91 -15.77 -4.26
N ASP A 354 -25.59 -15.71 -4.24
CA ASP A 354 -24.86 -14.75 -3.39
C ASP A 354 -25.17 -13.33 -3.81
N LYS A 355 -25.16 -13.06 -5.12
CA LYS A 355 -25.51 -11.75 -5.66
C LYS A 355 -26.94 -11.37 -5.26
N GLU A 356 -27.90 -12.26 -5.45
CA GLU A 356 -29.30 -12.00 -5.08
C GLU A 356 -29.44 -11.67 -3.59
N ARG A 357 -28.88 -12.50 -2.69
CA ARG A 357 -28.94 -12.27 -1.23
C ARG A 357 -28.33 -10.93 -0.83
N ILE A 358 -27.14 -10.62 -1.33
CA ILE A 358 -26.42 -9.37 -1.03
C ILE A 358 -27.22 -8.18 -1.56
N MET A 359 -27.73 -8.24 -2.79
CA MET A 359 -28.50 -7.15 -3.37
C MET A 359 -29.82 -6.93 -2.63
N CYS A 360 -30.48 -7.99 -2.16
CA CYS A 360 -31.65 -7.87 -1.29
C CYS A 360 -31.32 -7.15 0.02
N GLU A 361 -30.19 -7.47 0.67
CA GLU A 361 -29.77 -6.82 1.91
C GLU A 361 -29.39 -5.34 1.69
N LEU A 362 -28.64 -5.05 0.62
CA LEU A 362 -28.29 -3.68 0.22
C LEU A 362 -29.54 -2.84 -0.05
N ALA A 363 -30.48 -3.38 -0.83
CA ALA A 363 -31.74 -2.69 -1.14
C ALA A 363 -32.58 -2.44 0.13
N ALA A 364 -32.63 -3.42 1.05
CA ALA A 364 -33.35 -3.29 2.32
C ALA A 364 -32.73 -2.23 3.26
N SER A 365 -31.42 -1.98 3.15
CA SER A 365 -30.73 -0.99 3.98
C SER A 365 -31.03 0.47 3.59
N GLY A 366 -31.36 0.73 2.32
CA GLY A 366 -31.53 2.08 1.78
C GLY A 366 -30.24 2.89 1.62
N LEU A 367 -29.05 2.34 1.92
CA LEU A 367 -27.77 3.06 1.89
C LEU A 367 -26.98 2.89 0.58
N GLU A 368 -27.57 2.27 -0.44
CA GLU A 368 -26.87 1.87 -1.67
C GLU A 368 -26.18 3.04 -2.40
N GLU A 369 -26.87 4.17 -2.54
CA GLU A 369 -26.34 5.38 -3.17
C GLU A 369 -25.23 6.02 -2.33
N GLU A 370 -25.39 6.05 -1.00
CA GLU A 370 -24.37 6.59 -0.09
C GLU A 370 -23.08 5.78 -0.15
N VAL A 371 -23.18 4.45 -0.25
CA VAL A 371 -22.02 3.57 -0.38
C VAL A 371 -21.35 3.74 -1.74
N SER A 372 -22.13 3.89 -2.82
CA SER A 372 -21.60 4.18 -4.16
C SER A 372 -20.84 5.52 -4.16
N GLY A 373 -21.40 6.55 -3.52
CA GLY A 373 -20.72 7.83 -3.30
C GLY A 373 -19.43 7.69 -2.47
N ALA A 374 -19.45 6.89 -1.41
CA ALA A 374 -18.28 6.65 -0.56
C ALA A 374 -17.16 5.90 -1.29
N ILE A 375 -17.51 4.97 -2.18
CA ILE A 375 -16.55 4.32 -3.08
C ILE A 375 -15.94 5.37 -4.00
N GLU A 376 -16.72 6.29 -4.59
CA GLU A 376 -16.15 7.36 -5.42
C GLU A 376 -15.21 8.28 -4.62
N VAL A 377 -15.57 8.63 -3.38
CA VAL A 377 -14.67 9.37 -2.47
C VAL A 377 -13.36 8.60 -2.25
N LEU A 378 -13.43 7.29 -2.00
CA LEU A 378 -12.25 6.44 -1.86
C LEU A 378 -11.41 6.40 -3.15
N LEU A 379 -12.04 6.33 -4.32
CA LEU A 379 -11.39 6.33 -5.63
C LEU A 379 -10.68 7.66 -5.93
N VAL A 380 -11.15 8.78 -5.39
CA VAL A 380 -10.55 10.11 -5.57
C VAL A 380 -9.49 10.39 -4.50
N ALA A 381 -9.81 10.16 -3.22
CA ALA A 381 -9.00 10.59 -2.08
C ALA A 381 -8.03 9.52 -1.56
N GLY A 382 -8.16 8.25 -1.98
CA GLY A 382 -7.36 7.14 -1.46
C GLY A 382 -7.72 6.72 -0.03
N GLY A 383 -8.75 7.32 0.57
CA GLY A 383 -9.27 6.96 1.89
C GLY A 383 -10.66 7.55 2.14
N ALA A 384 -11.42 6.91 3.03
CA ALA A 384 -12.73 7.36 3.48
C ALA A 384 -12.86 7.16 4.99
N THR A 385 -12.80 8.25 5.75
CA THR A 385 -13.08 8.29 7.20
C THR A 385 -14.50 8.79 7.46
N PRO A 386 -15.09 8.55 8.64
CA PRO A 386 -16.38 9.14 9.01
C PRO A 386 -16.43 10.66 8.81
N THR A 387 -15.36 11.37 9.14
CA THR A 387 -15.25 12.83 8.95
C THR A 387 -15.26 13.22 7.47
N LEU A 388 -14.54 12.49 6.61
CA LEU A 388 -14.49 12.80 5.17
C LEU A 388 -15.82 12.50 4.45
N ARG A 389 -16.66 11.62 5.00
CA ARG A 389 -17.97 11.29 4.40
C ARG A 389 -19.06 12.31 4.72
N GLY A 390 -18.88 13.08 5.79
CA GLY A 390 -19.83 14.11 6.21
C GLY A 390 -19.52 15.51 5.68
N ALA A 391 -18.38 15.68 4.99
CA ALA A 391 -17.97 16.92 4.32
C ALA A 391 -18.38 16.87 2.86
#